data_AF-A0A7X7QP93-F1
#
_entry.id   AF-A0A7X7QP93-F1
#
_cell.length_a   1.000
_cell.length_b   1.000
_cell.length_c   1.000
_cell.angle_alpha   90.00
_cell.angle_beta   90.00
_cell.angle_gamma   90.00
#
_symmetry.space_group_name_H-M   'P 1'
#
loop_
_entity.id
_entity.type
_entity.pdbx_description
1 polymer ?
#
loop_
_entity_poly.entity_id
_entity_poly.type
_entity_poly.pdbx_seq_one_letter_code
_entity_poly.pdbx_strand_id
1 'polypeptide(L)'
;MADKTRNEAIREVVIPVLARIAGISEAEISDDQDLIRDISMDSLAVLEVAVDLEAYYEIKIDDEDLDDIYTVGDILAYIEERMRKDEQQ
;
A
#
# COMPACT_ATOMS: atom_id res chain seq x y z
N MET A 1 0.46 18.57 12.57
CA MET A 1 -0.94 18.30 12.15
C MET A 1 -1.02 17.93 10.66
N ALA A 2 -0.04 18.26 9.82
CA ALA A 2 -0.07 17.95 8.38
C ALA A 2 0.16 16.47 8.04
N ASP A 3 0.98 15.73 8.81
CA ASP A 3 1.31 14.33 8.47
C ASP A 3 0.11 13.37 8.67
N LYS A 4 -0.73 13.63 9.69
CA LYS A 4 -1.85 12.74 10.02
C LYS A 4 -2.91 12.66 8.91
N THR A 5 -3.14 13.77 8.20
CA THR A 5 -4.13 13.84 7.10
C THR A 5 -3.65 13.10 5.85
N ARG A 6 -2.34 13.02 5.62
CA ARG A 6 -1.78 12.37 4.44
C ARG A 6 -1.84 10.86 4.55
N ASN A 7 -1.44 10.32 5.71
CA ASN A 7 -1.52 8.89 5.96
C ASN A 7 -2.98 8.39 5.85
N GLU A 8 -3.94 9.16 6.35
CA GLU A 8 -5.37 8.86 6.21
C GLU A 8 -5.83 8.86 4.74
N ALA A 9 -5.39 9.83 3.93
CA ALA A 9 -5.68 9.86 2.50
C ALA A 9 -5.06 8.68 1.73
N ILE A 10 -3.84 8.26 2.09
CA ILE A 10 -3.18 7.10 1.49
C ILE A 10 -3.96 5.83 1.85
N ARG A 11 -4.39 5.69 3.11
CA ARG A 11 -5.22 4.55 3.53
C ARG A 11 -6.54 4.48 2.79
N GLU A 12 -7.22 5.59 2.58
CA GLU A 12 -8.49 5.61 1.83
C GLU A 12 -8.34 5.09 0.38
N VAL A 13 -7.13 5.06 -0.17
CA VAL A 13 -6.84 4.48 -1.50
C VAL A 13 -6.32 3.05 -1.39
N VAL A 14 -5.38 2.79 -0.48
CA VAL A 14 -4.71 1.48 -0.34
C VAL A 14 -5.65 0.42 0.24
N ILE A 15 -6.41 0.75 1.29
CA ILE A 15 -7.29 -0.20 1.99
C ILE A 15 -8.35 -0.80 1.04
N PRO A 16 -9.09 -0.03 0.22
CA PRO A 16 -10.04 -0.61 -0.73
C PRO A 16 -9.41 -1.49 -1.79
N VAL A 17 -8.22 -1.13 -2.29
CA VAL A 17 -7.48 -1.92 -3.29
C VAL A 17 -7.08 -3.26 -2.70
N LEU A 18 -6.49 -3.24 -1.49
CA LEU A 18 -6.16 -4.46 -0.75
C LEU A 18 -7.39 -5.31 -0.47
N ALA A 19 -8.48 -4.74 0.04
CA ALA A 19 -9.71 -5.44 0.35
C ALA A 19 -10.32 -6.10 -0.90
N ARG A 20 -10.32 -5.39 -2.03
CA ARG A 20 -10.83 -5.89 -3.30
C ARG A 20 -10.01 -7.08 -3.82
N ILE A 21 -8.68 -6.99 -3.74
CA ILE A 21 -7.77 -8.02 -4.27
C ILE A 21 -7.72 -9.24 -3.33
N ALA A 22 -7.63 -9.02 -2.02
CA ALA A 22 -7.69 -10.07 -1.02
C ALA A 22 -9.08 -10.72 -0.87
N GLY A 23 -10.14 -10.02 -1.30
CA GLY A 23 -11.52 -10.50 -1.17
C GLY A 23 -12.04 -10.48 0.27
N ILE A 24 -11.50 -9.60 1.13
CA ILE A 24 -11.90 -9.43 2.53
C ILE A 24 -12.50 -8.03 2.75
N SER A 25 -13.03 -7.77 3.94
CA SER A 25 -13.55 -6.44 4.27
C SER A 25 -12.42 -5.48 4.65
N GLU A 26 -12.54 -4.21 4.27
CA GLU A 26 -11.64 -3.12 4.68
C GLU A 26 -11.48 -3.03 6.21
N ALA A 27 -12.52 -3.41 6.96
CA ALA A 27 -12.49 -3.44 8.42
C ALA A 27 -11.65 -4.58 9.02
N GLU A 28 -11.33 -5.60 8.22
CA GLU A 28 -10.44 -6.71 8.61
C GLU A 28 -8.97 -6.42 8.32
N ILE A 29 -8.68 -5.32 7.60
CA ILE A 29 -7.33 -4.90 7.25
C ILE A 29 -6.75 -4.01 8.35
N SER A 30 -5.60 -4.41 8.89
CA SER A 30 -4.84 -3.66 9.87
C SER A 30 -3.41 -3.44 9.41
N ASP A 31 -2.77 -2.37 9.90
CA ASP A 31 -1.43 -1.97 9.44
C ASP A 31 -0.35 -2.99 9.81
N ASP A 32 -0.57 -3.67 10.91
CA ASP A 32 0.30 -4.68 11.50
C ASP A 32 0.12 -6.07 10.89
N GLN A 33 -0.84 -6.25 9.98
CA GLN A 33 -1.04 -7.53 9.29
C GLN A 33 -0.05 -7.71 8.13
N ASP A 34 0.47 -8.92 8.04
CA ASP A 34 1.29 -9.38 6.93
C ASP A 34 0.40 -9.69 5.72
N LEU A 35 0.74 -9.11 4.58
CA LEU A 35 -0.02 -9.24 3.32
C LEU A 35 -0.11 -10.71 2.89
N ILE A 36 0.99 -11.46 3.01
CA ILE A 36 1.09 -12.84 2.54
C ILE A 36 0.67 -13.82 3.63
N ARG A 37 1.02 -13.59 4.89
CA ARG A 37 0.78 -14.55 5.98
C ARG A 37 -0.58 -14.37 6.65
N ASP A 38 -1.02 -13.13 6.87
CA ASP A 38 -2.26 -12.85 7.60
C ASP A 38 -3.41 -12.66 6.62
N ILE A 39 -3.23 -11.78 5.62
CA ILE A 39 -4.25 -11.52 4.59
C ILE A 39 -4.29 -12.65 3.54
N SER A 40 -3.27 -13.51 3.52
CA SER A 40 -3.16 -14.62 2.56
C SER A 40 -3.16 -14.16 1.10
N MET A 41 -2.56 -13.00 0.83
CA MET A 41 -2.34 -12.53 -0.54
C MET A 41 -1.25 -13.36 -1.21
N ASP A 42 -1.53 -13.82 -2.43
CA ASP A 42 -0.52 -14.41 -3.29
C ASP A 42 0.46 -13.33 -3.81
N SER A 43 1.67 -13.74 -4.23
CA SER A 43 2.64 -12.81 -4.82
C SER A 43 2.09 -12.05 -6.04
N LEU A 44 1.14 -12.65 -6.77
CA LEU A 44 0.43 -11.98 -7.87
C LEU A 44 -0.52 -10.89 -7.37
N ALA A 45 -1.21 -11.13 -6.24
CA ALA A 45 -2.07 -10.13 -5.62
C ALA A 45 -1.27 -8.93 -5.13
N VAL A 46 -0.10 -9.15 -4.53
CA VAL A 46 0.81 -8.06 -4.14
C VAL A 46 1.25 -7.24 -5.36
N LEU A 47 1.59 -7.90 -6.47
CA LEU A 47 1.93 -7.23 -7.72
C LEU A 47 0.76 -6.40 -8.29
N GLU A 48 -0.47 -6.91 -8.26
CA GLU A 48 -1.66 -6.17 -8.70
C GLU A 48 -1.90 -4.91 -7.85
N VAL A 49 -1.76 -5.00 -6.53
CA VAL A 49 -1.86 -3.84 -5.63
C VAL A 49 -0.81 -2.81 -6.01
N ALA A 50 0.44 -3.23 -6.19
CA ALA A 50 1.55 -2.35 -6.53
C ALA A 50 1.28 -1.58 -7.83
N VAL A 51 0.85 -2.28 -8.89
CA VAL A 51 0.54 -1.69 -10.20
C VAL A 51 -0.62 -0.69 -10.10
N ASP A 52 -1.67 -0.99 -9.34
CA ASP A 52 -2.80 -0.08 -9.13
C ASP A 52 -2.34 1.20 -8.39
N LEU A 53 -1.49 1.06 -7.37
CA LEU A 53 -0.95 2.19 -6.61
C LEU A 53 0.05 3.02 -7.42
N GLU A 54 0.93 2.38 -8.19
CA GLU A 54 1.85 3.02 -9.14
C GLU A 54 1.08 3.87 -10.15
N ALA A 55 0.01 3.32 -10.74
CA ALA A 55 -0.82 4.06 -11.68
C ALA A 55 -1.63 5.19 -11.01
N TYR A 56 -2.11 4.99 -9.79
CA TYR A 56 -2.92 5.99 -9.07
C TYR A 56 -2.08 7.20 -8.63
N TYR A 57 -0.89 6.94 -8.09
CA TYR A 57 0.01 7.98 -7.57
C TYR A 57 1.04 8.46 -8.59
N GLU A 58 1.07 7.86 -9.78
CA GLU A 58 2.08 8.08 -10.83
C GLU A 58 3.52 7.88 -10.31
N ILE A 59 3.70 6.97 -9.35
CA ILE A 59 4.99 6.61 -8.75
C ILE A 59 5.52 5.33 -9.35
N LYS A 60 6.84 5.12 -9.33
CA LYS A 60 7.46 3.85 -9.74
C LYS A 60 7.82 3.00 -8.53
N ILE A 61 7.21 1.83 -8.40
CA ILE A 61 7.52 0.83 -7.37
C ILE A 61 8.37 -0.25 -8.02
N ASP A 62 9.60 -0.42 -7.57
CA ASP A 62 10.49 -1.45 -8.12
C ASP A 62 10.26 -2.79 -7.40
N ASP A 63 10.49 -3.92 -8.10
CA ASP A 63 10.28 -5.26 -7.54
C ASP A 63 11.07 -5.49 -6.25
N GLU A 64 12.27 -4.90 -6.14
CA GLU A 64 13.10 -4.97 -4.92
C GLU A 64 12.43 -4.27 -3.72
N ASP A 65 11.73 -3.14 -3.96
CA ASP A 65 10.99 -2.45 -2.91
C ASP A 65 9.77 -3.28 -2.46
N LEU A 66 9.12 -3.99 -3.39
CA LEU A 66 8.02 -4.91 -3.08
C LEU A 66 8.47 -6.12 -2.27
N ASP A 67 9.67 -6.65 -2.53
CA ASP A 67 10.27 -7.73 -1.74
C ASP A 67 10.58 -7.29 -0.29
N ASP A 68 10.74 -5.98 -0.04
CA ASP A 68 10.92 -5.42 1.30
C ASP A 68 9.58 -5.04 1.98
N ILE A 69 8.46 -5.14 1.27
CA ILE A 69 7.11 -4.86 1.78
C ILE A 69 6.45 -6.15 2.27
N TYR A 70 6.24 -6.24 3.58
CA TYR A 70 5.63 -7.42 4.20
C TYR A 70 4.26 -7.12 4.80
N THR A 71 4.10 -5.92 5.37
CA THR A 71 2.87 -5.52 6.06
C THR A 71 2.12 -4.41 5.33
N VAL A 72 0.85 -4.24 5.66
CA VAL A 72 0.04 -3.13 5.15
C VAL A 72 0.65 -1.78 5.55
N GLY A 73 1.16 -1.67 6.77
CA GLY A 73 1.85 -0.48 7.26
C GLY A 73 3.09 -0.12 6.44
N ASP A 74 3.83 -1.12 5.94
CA ASP A 74 5.00 -0.91 5.09
C ASP A 74 4.59 -0.29 3.74
N ILE A 75 3.51 -0.77 3.11
CA ILE A 75 2.95 -0.14 1.90
C ILE A 75 2.60 1.32 2.17
N LEU A 76 1.84 1.58 3.23
CA LEU A 76 1.39 2.94 3.55
C LEU A 76 2.58 3.90 3.75
N ALA A 77 3.58 3.46 4.52
CA ALA A 77 4.79 4.24 4.76
C ALA A 77 5.62 4.44 3.49
N TYR A 78 5.70 3.42 2.63
CA TYR A 78 6.42 3.49 1.36
C TYR A 78 5.80 4.53 0.43
N ILE A 79 4.48 4.48 0.24
CA ILE A 79 3.74 5.46 -0.57
C ILE A 79 3.91 6.87 0.01
N GLU A 80 3.80 7.01 1.35
CA GLU A 80 3.96 8.30 2.03
C GLU A 80 5.33 8.92 1.77
N GLU A 81 6.40 8.13 1.88
CA GLU A 81 7.77 8.58 1.63
C GLU A 81 7.99 8.96 0.16
N ARG A 82 7.42 8.19 -0.79
CA ARG A 82 7.50 8.50 -2.23
C ARG A 82 6.76 9.79 -2.56
N MET A 83 5.52 9.96 -2.09
CA MET A 83 4.74 11.19 -2.32
C MET A 83 5.44 12.44 -1.73
N ARG A 84 6.19 12.29 -0.63
CA ARG A 84 6.96 13.40 -0.04
C ARG A 84 8.17 13.81 -0.91
N LYS A 85 8.72 12.90 -1.70
CA LYS A 85 9.85 13.14 -2.59
C LYS A 85 9.44 13.73 -3.94
N ASP A 86 8.27 13.36 -4.46
CA ASP A 86 7.80 13.89 -5.75
C ASP A 86 7.30 15.34 -5.69
N GLU A 87 6.78 15.81 -4.54
CA GLU A 87 6.44 17.24 -4.35
C GLU A 87 7.67 18.20 -4.36
N GLN A 88 8.90 17.66 -4.37
CA GLN A 88 10.14 18.46 -4.32
C GLN A 88 10.92 18.52 -5.64
N GLN A 89 10.36 18.01 -6.75
CA GLN A 89 10.97 18.09 -8.09
C GLN A 89 10.19 19.02 -9.02
#